data_AF-A0A952D608-F1
#
_entry.id   AF-A0A952D608-F1
#
_cell.length_a   1.000
_cell.length_b   1.000
_cell.length_c   1.000
_cell.angle_alpha   90.00
_cell.angle_beta   90.00
_cell.angle_gamma   90.00
#
_symmetry.space_group_name_H-M   'P 1'
#
loop_
_entity.id
_entity.type
_entity.pdbx_description
1 polymer ?
#
loop_
_entity_poly.entity_id
_entity_poly.type
_entity_poly.pdbx_seq_one_letter_code
_entity_poly.pdbx_strand_id
1 'polypeptide(L)'
;MGLNIKNPEVERLIAEVAARTGETKTEAVRQAMLQRLDSLDATHDQSTRGVLLDQALSELRALLPPELIGRGVSKEEREEILGYGPDGV
;
A
#
# COMPACT_ATOMS: atom_id res chain seq x y z
N MET A 1 -24.16 -16.34 18.18
CA MET A 1 -23.87 -17.68 17.64
C MET A 1 -22.38 -17.94 17.76
N GLY A 2 -21.96 -19.17 18.05
CA GLY A 2 -20.55 -19.52 18.28
C GLY A 2 -19.94 -20.27 17.09
N LEU A 3 -18.67 -20.00 16.80
CA LEU A 3 -17.88 -20.76 15.84
C LEU A 3 -17.34 -22.03 16.51
N ASN A 4 -17.65 -23.21 15.97
CA ASN A 4 -17.08 -24.47 16.46
C ASN A 4 -15.86 -24.87 15.62
N ILE A 5 -14.69 -24.91 16.25
CA ILE A 5 -13.42 -25.27 15.61
C ILE A 5 -13.08 -26.70 16.05
N LYS A 6 -13.10 -27.66 15.12
CA LYS A 6 -12.82 -29.09 15.44
C LYS A 6 -11.34 -29.47 15.29
N ASN A 7 -10.49 -28.53 14.89
CA ASN A 7 -9.06 -28.78 14.71
C ASN A 7 -8.32 -28.50 16.04
N PRO A 8 -7.73 -29.53 16.69
CA PRO A 8 -7.06 -29.37 17.99
C PRO A 8 -5.81 -28.47 17.91
N GLU A 9 -5.15 -28.39 16.76
CA GLU A 9 -4.01 -27.49 16.56
C GLU A 9 -4.45 -26.03 16.60
N VAL A 10 -5.58 -25.72 15.96
CA VAL A 10 -6.13 -24.36 15.94
C VAL A 10 -6.57 -23.96 17.35
N GLU A 11 -7.21 -24.86 18.11
CA GLU A 11 -7.54 -24.57 19.52
C GLU A 11 -6.30 -24.31 20.38
N ARG A 12 -5.22 -25.08 20.17
CA ARG A 12 -3.94 -24.87 20.87
C ARG A 12 -3.36 -23.50 20.55
N LEU A 13 -3.35 -23.10 19.28
CA LEU A 13 -2.86 -21.78 18.84
C LEU A 13 -3.69 -20.65 19.45
N ILE A 14 -5.03 -20.76 19.42
CA ILE A 14 -5.91 -19.76 20.03
C ILE A 14 -5.65 -19.64 21.53
N ALA A 15 -5.51 -20.76 22.23
CA ALA A 15 -5.21 -20.77 23.66
C ALA A 15 -3.84 -20.15 23.97
N GLU A 16 -2.84 -20.42 23.15
CA GLU A 16 -1.48 -19.87 23.30
C GLU A 16 -1.46 -18.35 23.06
N VAL A 17 -2.15 -17.87 22.02
CA VAL A 17 -2.28 -16.43 21.77
C VAL A 17 -3.01 -15.75 22.92
N ALA A 18 -4.17 -16.27 23.33
CA ALA A 18 -4.95 -15.74 24.45
C ALA A 18 -4.14 -15.68 25.76
N ALA A 19 -3.35 -16.73 26.06
CA ALA A 19 -2.50 -16.76 27.25
C ALA A 19 -1.37 -15.71 27.19
N ARG A 20 -0.80 -15.45 26.01
CA ARG A 20 0.25 -14.46 25.82
C ARG A 20 -0.27 -13.02 25.81
N THR A 21 -1.47 -12.78 25.32
CA THR A 21 -2.08 -11.43 25.23
C THR A 21 -2.93 -11.08 26.45
N GLY A 22 -3.31 -12.06 27.28
CA GLY A 22 -4.23 -11.87 28.39
C GLY A 22 -5.69 -11.71 27.96
N GLU A 23 -5.99 -12.00 26.69
CA GLU A 23 -7.32 -11.86 26.11
C GLU A 23 -8.14 -13.16 26.24
N THR A 24 -9.44 -13.07 25.96
CA THR A 24 -10.26 -14.28 25.80
C THR A 24 -9.93 -14.96 24.48
N LYS A 25 -10.18 -16.28 24.39
CA LYS A 25 -10.03 -17.04 23.14
C LYS A 25 -10.81 -16.41 21.98
N THR A 26 -11.99 -15.87 22.26
CA THR A 26 -12.84 -15.20 21.27
C THR A 26 -12.21 -13.89 20.80
N GLU A 27 -11.68 -13.07 21.72
CA GLU A 27 -11.00 -11.83 21.34
C GLU A 27 -9.70 -12.10 20.58
N ALA A 28 -8.92 -13.10 20.98
CA ALA A 28 -7.72 -13.51 20.24
C ALA A 28 -8.05 -13.87 18.78
N VAL A 29 -9.12 -14.63 18.55
CA VAL A 29 -9.58 -14.96 17.18
C VAL A 29 -10.06 -13.70 16.45
N ARG A 30 -10.85 -12.85 17.11
CA ARG A 30 -11.37 -11.61 16.51
C ARG A 30 -10.24 -10.69 16.07
N GLN A 31 -9.25 -10.46 16.92
CA GLN A 31 -8.09 -9.61 16.62
C GLN A 31 -7.25 -10.20 15.48
N ALA A 32 -6.99 -11.51 15.48
CA ALA A 32 -6.26 -12.16 14.40
C ALA A 32 -6.97 -12.03 13.04
N MET A 33 -8.31 -12.14 13.02
CA MET A 33 -9.09 -11.96 11.79
C MET A 33 -9.08 -10.49 11.32
N LEU A 34 -9.20 -9.53 12.24
CA LEU A 34 -9.11 -8.10 11.91
C LEU A 34 -7.75 -7.74 11.31
N GLN A 35 -6.66 -8.21 11.91
CA GLN A 35 -5.31 -8.00 11.38
C GLN A 35 -5.14 -8.62 9.99
N ARG A 36 -5.76 -9.80 9.76
CA ARG A 36 -5.72 -10.43 8.44
C ARG A 36 -6.50 -9.64 7.39
N LEU A 37 -7.66 -9.10 7.74
CA LEU A 37 -8.45 -8.24 6.85
C LEU A 37 -7.69 -6.95 6.52
N ASP A 38 -7.17 -6.27 7.52
CA ASP A 38 -6.38 -5.03 7.35
C ASP A 38 -5.16 -5.24 6.43
N SER A 39 -4.46 -6.37 6.60
CA SER A 39 -3.34 -6.74 5.73
C SER A 39 -3.77 -6.97 4.27
N LEU A 40 -4.94 -7.57 4.05
CA LEU A 40 -5.47 -7.81 2.70
C LEU A 40 -5.94 -6.50 2.05
N ASP A 41 -6.59 -5.64 2.81
CA ASP A 41 -7.06 -4.32 2.33
C ASP A 41 -5.88 -3.41 2.00
N ALA A 42 -4.84 -3.37 2.83
CA ALA A 42 -3.62 -2.62 2.56
C ALA A 42 -2.88 -3.11 1.30
N THR A 43 -2.87 -4.42 1.06
CA THR A 43 -2.29 -5.00 -0.16
C THR A 43 -3.12 -4.64 -1.39
N HIS A 44 -4.45 -4.66 -1.26
CA HIS A 44 -5.37 -4.32 -2.34
C HIS A 44 -5.25 -2.83 -2.72
N ASP A 45 -5.20 -1.91 -1.75
CA ASP A 45 -5.05 -0.46 -2.00
C ASP A 45 -3.70 -0.14 -2.66
N GLN A 46 -2.60 -0.75 -2.21
CA GLN A 46 -1.28 -0.57 -2.85
C GLN A 46 -1.27 -1.09 -4.29
N SER A 47 -1.85 -2.27 -4.54
CA SER A 47 -1.93 -2.83 -5.89
C SER A 47 -2.79 -1.95 -6.81
N THR A 48 -3.92 -1.45 -6.31
CA THR A 48 -4.86 -0.62 -7.07
C THR A 48 -4.25 0.74 -7.37
N ARG A 49 -3.57 1.37 -6.41
CA ARG A 49 -2.84 2.63 -6.63
C ARG A 49 -1.73 2.48 -7.65
N GLY A 50 -0.96 1.39 -7.59
CA GLY A 50 0.08 1.12 -8.58
C GLY A 50 -0.48 1.01 -9.99
N VAL A 51 -1.56 0.24 -10.15
CA VAL A 51 -2.26 0.08 -11.45
C VAL A 51 -2.83 1.41 -11.95
N LEU A 52 -3.47 2.21 -11.09
CA LEU A 52 -4.02 3.51 -11.48
C LEU A 52 -2.93 4.51 -11.88
N LEU A 53 -1.81 4.55 -11.14
CA LEU A 53 -0.67 5.39 -11.48
C LEU A 53 -0.03 4.95 -12.81
N ASP A 54 0.15 3.66 -13.02
CA ASP A 54 0.70 3.14 -14.28
C ASP A 54 -0.22 3.44 -15.46
N GLN A 55 -1.55 3.34 -15.29
CA GLN A 55 -2.53 3.73 -16.29
C GLN A 55 -2.45 5.22 -16.62
N ALA A 56 -2.49 6.09 -15.59
CA ALA A 56 -2.40 7.54 -15.78
C ALA A 56 -1.08 7.96 -16.43
N LEU A 57 0.04 7.36 -16.02
CA LEU A 57 1.35 7.62 -16.62
C LEU A 57 1.45 7.10 -18.06
N SER A 58 0.79 5.98 -18.37
CA SER A 58 0.72 5.46 -19.74
C SER A 58 -0.03 6.41 -20.67
N GLU A 59 -1.16 6.96 -20.21
CA GLU A 59 -1.93 7.95 -20.97
C GLU A 59 -1.14 9.24 -21.20
N LEU A 60 -0.48 9.76 -20.15
CA LEU A 60 0.39 10.94 -20.26
C LEU A 60 1.56 10.72 -21.23
N ARG A 61 2.22 9.56 -21.18
CA ARG A 61 3.33 9.23 -22.09
C ARG A 61 2.93 9.23 -23.56
N ALA A 62 1.68 8.88 -23.90
CA ALA A 62 1.20 8.90 -25.27
C ALA A 62 1.08 10.31 -25.86
N LEU A 63 0.96 11.33 -25.01
CA LEU A 63 0.84 12.74 -25.41
C LEU A 63 2.19 13.46 -25.47
N LEU A 64 3.25 12.86 -24.90
CA LEU A 64 4.57 13.47 -24.84
C LEU A 64 5.40 13.15 -26.09
N PRO A 65 6.20 14.12 -26.58
CA PRO A 65 7.20 13.85 -27.59
C PRO A 65 8.17 12.74 -27.12
N PRO A 66 8.49 11.74 -27.97
CA PRO A 66 9.37 10.63 -27.60
C PRO A 66 10.74 11.07 -27.07
N GLU A 67 11.23 12.21 -27.55
CA GLU A 67 12.55 12.77 -27.22
C GLU A 67 12.64 13.29 -25.77
N LEU A 68 11.49 13.52 -25.13
CA LEU A 68 11.40 13.96 -23.74
C LEU A 68 11.22 12.79 -22.77
N ILE A 69 10.84 11.61 -23.25
CA ILE A 69 10.58 10.45 -22.38
C ILE A 69 11.90 9.90 -21.85
N GLY A 70 12.04 9.86 -20.52
CA GLY A 70 13.25 9.38 -19.84
C GLY A 70 14.38 10.42 -19.78
N ARG A 71 14.19 11.62 -20.35
CA ARG A 71 15.13 12.74 -20.18
C ARG A 71 14.89 13.40 -18.83
N GLY A 72 15.91 13.43 -17.99
CA GLY A 72 15.90 14.27 -16.79
C GLY A 72 16.00 15.74 -17.17
N VAL A 73 15.25 16.60 -16.49
CA VAL A 73 15.39 18.06 -16.59
C VAL A 73 16.64 18.46 -15.81
N SER A 74 17.56 19.20 -16.44
CA SER A 74 18.75 19.70 -15.73
C SER A 74 18.38 20.69 -14.63
N LYS A 75 19.33 21.01 -13.75
CA LYS A 75 19.09 22.00 -12.70
C LYS A 75 18.80 23.37 -13.33
N GLU A 76 19.59 23.74 -14.32
CA GLU A 76 19.52 25.02 -15.03
C GLU A 76 18.19 25.14 -15.79
N GLU A 77 17.78 24.10 -16.52
CA GLU A 77 16.47 24.06 -17.20
C GLU A 77 15.32 24.17 -16.18
N ARG A 78 15.44 23.53 -15.01
CA ARG A 78 14.43 23.60 -13.96
C ARG A 78 14.34 25.00 -13.36
N GLU A 79 15.47 25.65 -13.11
CA GLU A 79 15.51 27.01 -12.60
C GLU A 79 14.91 27.99 -13.60
N GLU A 80 15.18 27.83 -14.89
CA GLU A 80 14.56 28.63 -15.95
C GLU A 80 13.03 28.43 -16.02
N ILE A 81 12.55 27.18 -16.01
CA ILE A 81 11.11 26.84 -15.99
C ILE A 81 10.40 27.45 -14.78
N LEU A 82 11.06 27.48 -13.62
CA LEU A 82 10.52 28.01 -12.37
C LEU A 82 10.65 29.54 -12.26
N GLY A 83 11.31 30.21 -13.21
CA GLY A 83 11.53 31.66 -13.19
C GLY A 83 12.65 32.11 -12.25
N TYR A 84 13.56 31.21 -11.87
CA TYR A 84 14.81 31.48 -11.14
C TYR A 84 16.04 31.56 -12.08
N GLY A 85 15.81 31.57 -13.39
CA GLY A 85 16.85 31.72 -14.41
C GLY A 85 17.49 33.12 -14.40
N PRO A 86 18.38 33.42 -15.37
CA PRO A 86 19.09 34.70 -15.45
C PRO A 86 18.18 35.94 -15.55
N ASP A 87 16.92 35.77 -15.97
CA ASP A 87 15.88 36.81 -16.02
C ASP A 87 14.88 36.72 -14.84
N GLY A 88 15.17 35.88 -13.84
CA GLY A 88 14.35 35.68 -12.63
C GLY A 88 14.50 36.80 -11.60
N VAL A 89 13.58 36.82 -10.61
CA VAL A 89 13.61 37.78 -9.48
C VAL A 89 14.74 37.47 -8.51
#